data_AF-A0A853B9V1-F1
#
_entry.id   AF-A0A853B9V1-F1
#
_cell.length_a   1.000
_cell.length_b   1.000
_cell.length_c   1.000
_cell.angle_alpha   90.00
_cell.angle_beta   90.00
_cell.angle_gamma   90.00
#
_symmetry.space_group_name_H-M   'P 1'
#
loop_
_entity.id
_entity.type
_entity.pdbx_description
1 polymer ?
#
loop_
_entity_poly.entity_id
_entity_poly.type
_entity_poly.pdbx_seq_one_letter_code
_entity_poly.pdbx_strand_id
1 'polypeptide(L)'
;MPRRVVSGLDVTGMENFAAWIHGDGTAARYGGTPVGLPAGAGYAVGNRLVDAYLEATGRTAPEASLADSRDVIETAPRASPAVPHPASGRGPVRG
;
A
#
# COMPACT_ATOMS: atom_id res chain seq x y z
N MET A 1 -10.22 4.25 -7.54
CA MET A 1 -9.21 4.18 -6.47
C MET A 1 -9.80 4.78 -5.19
N PRO A 2 -9.77 4.13 -4.01
CA PRO A 2 -10.26 4.76 -2.78
C PRO A 2 -9.32 5.89 -2.37
N ARG A 3 -9.67 7.12 -2.76
CA ARG A 3 -8.88 8.35 -2.63
C ARG A 3 -8.59 8.78 -1.18
N ARG A 4 -9.28 8.19 -0.19
CA ARG A 4 -9.11 8.51 1.23
C ARG A 4 -7.72 8.15 1.75
N VAL A 5 -7.19 6.95 1.49
CA VAL A 5 -5.88 6.55 2.03
C VAL A 5 -4.77 7.50 1.57
N VAL A 6 -4.80 7.93 0.31
CA VAL A 6 -3.82 8.88 -0.26
C VAL A 6 -3.86 10.24 0.45
N SER A 7 -5.04 10.69 0.92
CA SER A 7 -5.14 11.94 1.68
C SER A 7 -4.55 11.88 3.09
N GLY A 8 -4.22 10.69 3.59
CA GLY A 8 -3.65 10.48 4.92
C GLY A 8 -2.17 10.14 4.94
N LEU A 9 -1.44 10.28 3.82
CA LEU A 9 -0.04 9.87 3.75
C LEU A 9 0.89 10.66 4.69
N ASP A 10 0.51 11.89 5.04
CA ASP A 10 1.25 12.73 6.01
C ASP A 10 0.81 12.50 7.46
N VAL A 11 -0.18 11.64 7.71
CA VAL A 11 -0.65 11.32 9.07
C VAL A 11 0.36 10.39 9.73
N THR A 12 0.89 10.83 10.87
CA THR A 12 1.85 10.08 11.68
C THR A 12 1.25 9.71 13.03
N GLY A 13 2.00 8.96 13.85
CA GLY A 13 1.55 8.50 15.17
C GLY A 13 0.92 7.11 15.14
N MET A 14 1.29 6.28 16.13
CA MET A 14 0.80 4.90 16.24
C MET A 14 -0.69 4.83 16.58
N GLU A 15 -1.23 5.86 17.22
CA GLU A 15 -2.64 6.02 17.53
C GLU A 15 -3.53 6.05 16.26
N ASN A 16 -2.97 6.50 15.13
CA ASN A 16 -3.67 6.60 13.86
C ASN A 16 -3.51 5.33 13.01
N PHE A 17 -2.47 4.54 13.26
CA PHE A 17 -2.07 3.39 12.43
C PHE A 17 -3.23 2.41 12.18
N ALA A 18 -3.96 2.03 13.24
CA ALA A 18 -5.03 1.04 13.12
C ALA A 18 -6.14 1.48 12.15
N ALA A 19 -6.51 2.77 12.18
CA ALA A 19 -7.57 3.31 11.32
C ALA A 19 -7.11 3.40 9.85
N TRP A 20 -5.89 3.89 9.61
CA TRP A 20 -5.37 4.13 8.26
C TRP A 20 -4.91 2.85 7.55
N ILE A 21 -4.35 1.89 8.29
CA ILE A 21 -3.81 0.65 7.72
C ILE A 21 -4.84 -0.47 7.74
N HIS A 22 -5.43 -0.74 8.90
CA HIS A 22 -6.33 -1.88 9.10
C HIS A 22 -7.81 -1.55 8.89
N GLY A 23 -8.20 -0.27 8.92
CA GLY A 23 -9.58 0.19 8.74
C GLY A 23 -10.36 0.34 10.04
N ASP A 24 -11.55 0.90 9.92
CA ASP A 24 -12.38 1.38 11.04
C ASP A 24 -12.76 0.28 12.03
N GLY A 25 -13.04 -0.93 11.53
CA GLY A 25 -13.39 -2.08 12.38
C GLY A 25 -12.25 -2.52 13.31
N THR A 26 -11.00 -2.24 12.95
CA THR A 26 -9.84 -2.50 13.81
C THR A 26 -9.58 -1.32 14.74
N ALA A 27 -9.71 -0.08 14.24
CA ALA A 27 -9.60 1.12 15.07
C ALA A 27 -10.58 1.07 16.26
N ALA A 28 -11.85 0.77 16.01
CA ALA A 28 -12.87 0.70 17.05
C ALA A 28 -12.55 -0.37 18.12
N ARG A 29 -11.97 -1.51 17.73
CA ARG A 29 -11.59 -2.59 18.68
C ARG A 29 -10.45 -2.20 19.62
N TYR A 30 -9.55 -1.32 19.16
CA TYR A 30 -8.38 -0.87 19.92
C TYR A 30 -8.54 0.54 20.50
N GLY A 31 -9.78 1.08 20.52
CA GLY A 31 -10.07 2.41 21.09
C GLY A 31 -9.59 3.59 20.23
N GLY A 32 -9.22 3.35 18.97
CA GLY A 32 -8.85 4.37 17.99
C GLY A 32 -10.07 5.01 17.32
N THR A 33 -9.85 6.15 16.66
CA THR A 33 -10.90 6.90 15.96
C THR A 33 -11.08 6.39 14.53
N PRO A 34 -12.30 5.95 14.13
CA PRO A 34 -12.61 5.59 12.74
C PRO A 34 -12.41 6.77 11.77
N VAL A 35 -11.95 6.48 10.55
CA VAL A 35 -11.67 7.50 9.50
C VAL A 35 -12.40 7.24 8.18
N GLY A 36 -13.35 6.29 8.19
CA GLY A 36 -14.17 5.94 7.03
C GLY A 36 -13.47 4.96 6.08
N LEU A 37 -12.56 4.12 6.59
CA LEU A 37 -11.80 3.18 5.78
C LEU A 37 -12.28 1.72 6.00
N PRO A 38 -12.46 0.95 4.91
CA PRO A 38 -12.76 -0.47 5.01
C PRO A 38 -11.55 -1.26 5.52
N ALA A 39 -11.79 -2.51 5.89
CA ALA A 39 -10.74 -3.40 6.37
C ALA A 39 -9.56 -3.51 5.38
N GLY A 40 -8.35 -3.30 5.88
CA GLY A 40 -7.11 -3.43 5.11
C GLY A 40 -6.91 -2.39 3.99
N ALA A 41 -7.62 -1.25 4.05
CA ALA A 41 -7.56 -0.23 3.01
C ALA A 41 -6.12 0.28 2.75
N GLY A 42 -5.32 0.47 3.80
CA GLY A 42 -3.94 0.93 3.68
C GLY A 42 -3.07 -0.05 2.89
N TYR A 43 -3.13 -1.35 3.19
CA TYR A 43 -2.41 -2.37 2.44
C TYR A 43 -2.87 -2.45 0.97
N ALA A 44 -4.18 -2.41 0.75
CA ALA A 44 -4.73 -2.51 -0.59
C ALA A 44 -4.33 -1.32 -1.48
N VAL A 45 -4.21 -0.12 -0.92
CA VAL A 45 -3.72 1.06 -1.65
C VAL A 45 -2.19 1.02 -1.78
N GLY A 46 -1.46 0.64 -0.73
CA GLY A 46 -0.01 0.51 -0.75
C GLY A 46 0.48 -0.44 -1.84
N ASN A 47 -0.13 -1.62 -1.97
CA ASN A 47 0.21 -2.57 -3.03
C ASN A 47 0.02 -1.98 -4.43
N ARG A 48 -1.09 -1.24 -4.66
CA ARG A 48 -1.34 -0.59 -5.95
C ARG A 48 -0.32 0.50 -6.27
N LEU A 49 0.15 1.23 -5.26
CA LEU A 49 1.20 2.25 -5.45
C LEU A 49 2.53 1.59 -5.84
N VAL A 50 2.90 0.50 -5.17
CA VAL A 50 4.11 -0.27 -5.50
C VAL A 50 4.01 -0.87 -6.90
N ASP A 51 2.90 -1.53 -7.23
CA ASP A 51 2.69 -2.13 -8.55
C ASP A 51 2.84 -1.08 -9.66
N ALA A 52 2.18 0.08 -9.50
CA ALA A 52 2.25 1.19 -10.45
C ALA A 52 3.66 1.79 -10.57
N TYR A 53 4.41 1.89 -9.46
CA TYR A 53 5.80 2.37 -9.48
C TYR A 53 6.73 1.39 -10.23
N LEU A 54 6.61 0.09 -9.97
CA LEU A 54 7.41 -0.92 -10.64
C LEU A 54 7.11 -0.95 -12.15
N GLU A 55 5.83 -0.86 -12.53
CA GLU A 55 5.44 -0.74 -13.94
C GLU A 55 6.01 0.52 -14.59
N ALA A 56 5.88 1.68 -13.95
CA ALA A 56 6.36 2.95 -14.48
C ALA A 56 7.90 3.03 -14.61
N THR A 57 8.63 2.35 -13.73
CA THR A 57 10.10 2.39 -13.70
C THR A 57 10.76 1.21 -14.40
N GLY A 58 10.02 0.14 -14.68
CA GLY A 58 10.56 -1.12 -15.18
C GLY A 58 11.44 -1.89 -14.18
N ARG A 59 11.50 -1.44 -12.91
CA ARG A 59 12.30 -2.08 -11.85
C ARG A 59 11.57 -3.29 -11.29
N THR A 60 12.33 -4.23 -10.78
CA THR A 60 11.83 -5.32 -9.94
C THR A 60 11.71 -4.88 -8.49
N ALA A 61 10.91 -5.60 -7.69
CA ALA A 61 10.75 -5.30 -6.27
C ALA A 61 12.09 -5.31 -5.50
N PRO A 62 13.01 -6.29 -5.69
CA PRO A 62 14.32 -6.25 -5.03
C PRO A 62 15.13 -4.98 -5.36
N GLU A 63 15.19 -4.58 -6.63
CA GLU A 63 15.91 -3.38 -7.08
C GLU A 63 15.32 -2.09 -6.51
N ALA A 64 14.02 -2.09 -6.23
CA ALA A 64 13.28 -0.98 -5.66
C ALA A 64 13.21 -0.97 -4.12
N SER A 65 13.82 -1.95 -3.41
CA SER A 65 13.62 -2.10 -1.95
C SER A 65 14.11 -0.90 -1.12
N LEU A 66 15.05 -0.13 -1.66
CA LEU A 66 15.61 1.07 -1.03
C LEU A 66 15.10 2.36 -1.70
N ALA A 67 14.08 2.28 -2.56
CA ALA A 67 13.49 3.45 -3.18
C ALA A 67 12.86 4.35 -2.11
N ASP A 68 12.97 5.66 -2.29
CA ASP A 68 12.31 6.60 -1.39
C ASP A 68 10.78 6.46 -1.55
N SER A 69 10.07 6.45 -0.42
CA SER A 69 8.61 6.40 -0.42
C SER A 69 7.96 7.53 -1.24
N ARG A 70 8.58 8.72 -1.27
CA ARG A 70 8.11 9.86 -2.08
C ARG A 70 8.19 9.55 -3.56
N ASP A 71 9.29 8.95 -4.01
CA ASP A 71 9.46 8.54 -5.41
C ASP A 71 8.36 7.55 -5.82
N VAL A 72 8.03 6.59 -4.93
CA VAL A 72 6.94 5.63 -5.15
C VAL A 72 5.59 6.33 -5.26
N ILE A 73 5.26 7.22 -4.31
CA ILE A 73 3.97 7.93 -4.24
C ILE A 73 3.78 8.89 -5.42
N GLU A 74 4.82 9.61 -5.85
CA GLU A 74 4.74 10.62 -6.91
C GLU A 74 4.73 10.01 -8.32
N THR A 75 5.35 8.84 -8.49
CA THR A 75 5.45 8.15 -9.79
C THR A 75 4.21 7.31 -10.09
N ALA A 76 3.64 6.62 -9.08
CA ALA A 76 2.50 5.73 -9.22
C ALA A 76 1.24 6.32 -9.92
N PRO A 77 0.85 7.60 -9.73
CA PRO A 77 -0.34 8.19 -10.34
C PRO A 77 -0.26 8.32 -11.88
N ARG A 78 0.89 8.02 -12.50
CA ARG A 78 1.11 8.12 -13.95
C ARG A 78 0.93 6.78 -14.68
N ALA A 79 0.79 5.67 -13.96
CA ALA A 79 0.57 4.36 -14.56
C ALA A 79 -0.93 4.08 -14.78
N SER A 80 -1.28 3.58 -15.96
CA SER A 80 -2.61 3.01 -16.25
C SER A 80 -2.90 1.81 -15.35
N PRO A 81 -4.16 1.36 -15.17
CA PRO A 81 -4.45 0.20 -14.31
C PRO A 81 -3.72 -1.05 -14.81
N ALA A 82 -2.77 -1.51 -13.98
CA ALA A 82 -1.81 -2.57 -14.28
C ALA A 82 -2.44 -3.94 -14.58
N VAL A 83 -1.79 -4.65 -15.51
CA VAL A 83 -1.89 -6.10 -15.74
C VAL A 83 -1.27 -6.84 -14.55
N PRO A 84 -1.82 -7.99 -14.09
CA PRO A 84 -1.28 -8.70 -12.94
C PRO A 84 0.19 -9.10 -13.13
N HIS A 85 1.03 -8.78 -12.15
CA HIS A 85 2.41 -9.27 -12.07
C HIS A 85 2.40 -10.79 -11.82
N PRO A 86 3.13 -11.62 -12.59
CA PRO A 86 3.27 -13.03 -12.27
C PRO A 86 3.81 -13.21 -10.85
N ALA A 87 3.08 -14.00 -10.06
CA ALA A 87 3.43 -14.30 -8.68
C ALA A 87 4.91 -14.64 -8.56
N SER A 88 5.64 -13.88 -7.74
CA SER A 88 7.04 -14.15 -7.42
C SER A 88 7.14 -15.60 -6.96
N GLY A 89 7.80 -16.43 -7.79
CA GLY A 89 7.84 -17.87 -7.66
C GLY A 89 8.42 -18.31 -6.32
N ARG A 90 7.55 -18.61 -5.36
CA ARG A 90 7.91 -19.37 -4.18
C ARG A 90 7.82 -20.84 -4.58
N GLY A 91 8.92 -21.38 -5.10
CA GLY A 91 9.05 -22.81 -5.35
C GLY A 91 8.79 -23.61 -4.06
N PRO A 92 8.28 -24.85 -4.16
CA PRO A 92 7.95 -25.64 -2.98
C PRO A 92 9.23 -25.93 -2.18
N VAL A 93 9.24 -25.55 -0.90
CA VAL A 93 10.20 -26.04 0.08
C VAL A 93 9.93 -27.54 0.26
N ARG A 94 10.79 -28.38 -0.31
CA ARG A 94 10.82 -29.81 -0.01
C ARG A 94 11.42 -29.99 1.39
N GLY A 95 10.64 -30.61 2.28
CA GLY A 95 11.15 -31.24 3.50
C GLY A 95 11.72 -32.62 3.23
#